data_AF-A0A7X9ATP7-F1
#
_entry.id   AF-A0A7X9ATP7-F1
#
_cell.length_a   1.000
_cell.length_b   1.000
_cell.length_c   1.000
_cell.angle_alpha   90.00
_cell.angle_beta   90.00
_cell.angle_gamma   90.00
#
_symmetry.space_group_name_H-M   'P 1'
#
loop_
_entity.id
_entity.type
_entity.pdbx_description
1 polymer ?
#
loop_
_entity_poly.entity_id
_entity_poly.type
_entity_poly.pdbx_seq_one_letter_code
_entity_poly.pdbx_strand_id
1 'polypeptide(L)'
;MKRSPEMQLWPARKFFTLIELLVVIAIIASLAAMLLPALSKARETALATRCTGNQRQIMLAVFTYTMDNKEWFPNTTPVHAKRLYDTDIYYQLAPYTGIEPNQYRYKGSWHDRQIWACPADLFRAENWSTSPYGRAGGNPSGSYGFNFYMSSGQPA
;
A
#
# COMPACT_ATOMS: atom_id res chain seq x y z
N MET A 1 78.49 -8.53 -16.95
CA MET A 1 77.10 -8.01 -16.94
C MET A 1 76.57 -8.02 -15.52
N LYS A 2 76.62 -6.89 -14.80
CA LYS A 2 75.93 -6.69 -13.50
C LYS A 2 74.70 -5.83 -13.79
N ARG A 3 73.48 -6.37 -13.60
CA ARG A 3 72.24 -5.57 -13.60
C ARG A 3 72.08 -4.94 -12.22
N SER A 4 71.99 -3.61 -12.17
CA SER A 4 71.63 -2.84 -10.98
C SER A 4 70.15 -3.07 -10.62
N PRO A 5 69.77 -3.16 -9.33
CA PRO A 5 68.38 -3.26 -8.92
C PRO A 5 67.72 -1.88 -8.91
N GLU A 6 66.56 -1.76 -9.55
CA GLU A 6 65.71 -0.56 -9.46
C GLU A 6 65.07 -0.47 -8.07
N MET A 7 65.22 0.70 -7.44
CA MET A 7 64.66 1.00 -6.13
C MET A 7 63.16 1.30 -6.28
N GLN A 8 62.33 0.27 -6.11
CA GLN A 8 60.87 0.40 -6.12
C GLN A 8 60.40 1.23 -4.91
N LEU A 9 60.02 2.49 -5.15
CA LEU A 9 59.37 3.36 -4.18
C LEU A 9 57.99 2.80 -3.83
N TRP A 10 57.85 2.17 -2.66
CA TRP A 10 56.52 1.80 -2.16
C TRP A 10 55.71 3.05 -1.83
N PRO A 11 54.44 3.12 -2.27
CA PRO A 11 53.58 4.27 -2.00
C PRO A 11 53.42 4.43 -0.48
N ALA A 12 53.68 5.65 0.00
CA ALA A 12 53.52 6.01 1.40
C ALA A 12 52.09 5.70 1.86
N ARG A 13 51.93 4.76 2.80
CA ARG A 13 50.64 4.46 3.40
C ARG A 13 50.19 5.68 4.20
N LYS A 14 49.08 6.30 3.79
CA LYS A 14 48.43 7.37 4.56
C LYS A 14 47.85 6.75 5.83
N PHE A 15 48.38 7.15 6.99
CA PHE A 15 47.79 6.83 8.28
C PHE A 15 46.56 7.71 8.47
N PHE A 16 45.38 7.08 8.55
CA PHE A 16 44.12 7.77 8.80
C PHE A 16 44.07 8.17 10.27
N THR A 17 43.86 9.45 10.55
CA THR A 17 43.80 9.93 11.92
C THR A 17 42.42 9.65 12.53
N LEU A 18 42.36 9.40 13.84
CA LEU A 18 41.08 9.24 14.54
C LEU A 18 40.18 10.49 14.41
N ILE A 19 40.80 11.67 14.30
CA ILE A 19 40.09 12.95 14.15
C ILE A 19 39.42 13.04 12.78
N GLU A 20 40.09 12.63 11.70
CA GLU A 20 39.47 12.59 10.37
C GLU A 20 38.24 11.69 10.35
N LEU A 21 38.30 10.52 10.99
CA LEU A 21 37.15 9.62 11.09
C LEU A 21 36.01 10.26 11.90
N LEU A 22 36.35 10.92 13.02
CA LEU A 22 35.38 11.51 13.93
C LEU A 22 34.63 12.70 13.31
N VAL A 23 35.31 13.55 12.54
CA VAL A 23 34.66 14.66 11.82
C VAL A 23 33.72 14.14 10.74
N VAL A 24 34.10 13.07 10.02
CA VAL A 24 33.26 12.48 8.97
C VAL A 24 31.96 11.93 9.54
N ILE A 25 32.01 11.15 10.63
CA ILE A 25 30.79 10.63 11.25
C ILE A 25 29.91 11.74 11.83
N ALA A 26 30.52 12.83 12.34
CA ALA A 26 29.78 13.98 12.84
C ALA A 26 28.99 14.67 11.72
N ILE A 27 29.60 14.86 10.55
CA ILE A 27 28.92 15.44 9.38
C ILE A 27 27.80 14.51 8.91
N ILE A 28 28.05 13.20 8.76
CA ILE A 28 27.02 12.23 8.34
C ILE A 28 25.83 12.23 9.33
N ALA A 29 26.09 12.26 10.64
CA ALA A 29 25.05 12.31 11.65
C ALA A 29 24.18 13.57 11.53
N SER A 30 24.79 14.73 11.31
CA SER A 30 24.05 15.99 11.12
C SER A 30 23.14 15.97 9.88
N LEU A 31 23.62 15.39 8.77
CA LEU A 31 22.85 15.24 7.53
C LEU A 31 21.71 14.23 7.71
N ALA A 32 21.98 13.09 8.35
CA ALA A 32 20.99 12.04 8.59
C ALA A 32 19.84 12.53 9.50
N ALA A 33 20.15 13.36 10.50
CA ALA A 33 19.14 13.91 11.42
C ALA A 33 18.05 14.72 10.70
N MET A 34 18.40 15.45 9.64
CA MET A 34 17.44 16.21 8.82
C MET A 34 16.66 15.31 7.85
N LEU A 35 17.22 14.17 7.43
CA LEU A 35 16.62 13.27 6.45
C LEU A 35 15.51 12.38 7.04
N LEU A 36 15.62 11.96 8.30
CA LEU A 36 14.63 11.10 8.95
C LEU A 36 13.19 11.68 8.96
N PRO A 37 12.94 12.92 9.42
CA PRO A 37 11.59 13.48 9.41
C PRO A 37 11.07 13.73 7.99
N ALA A 38 11.96 14.07 7.05
CA ALA A 38 11.60 14.23 5.64
C ALA A 38 11.17 12.89 5.01
N LEU A 39 11.87 11.80 5.34
CA LEU A 39 11.55 10.46 4.85
C LEU A 39 10.20 9.94 5.35
N SER A 40 9.84 10.21 6.62
CA SER A 40 8.52 9.84 7.15
C SER A 40 7.39 10.52 6.36
N LYS A 41 7.50 11.83 6.13
CA LYS A 41 6.52 12.60 5.35
C LYS A 41 6.48 12.13 3.88
N ALA A 42 7.63 11.84 3.28
CA ALA A 42 7.71 11.30 1.93
C ALA A 42 7.02 9.93 1.82
N ARG A 43 7.15 9.08 2.84
CA ARG A 43 6.45 7.80 2.90
C ARG A 43 4.94 7.98 3.01
N GLU A 44 4.47 8.84 3.91
CA GLU A 44 3.02 9.11 4.07
C GLU A 44 2.39 9.66 2.79
N THR A 45 3.04 10.63 2.14
CA THR A 45 2.57 11.18 0.85
C THR A 45 2.58 10.14 -0.27
N ALA A 46 3.59 9.26 -0.33
CA ALA A 46 3.62 8.15 -1.29
C ALA A 46 2.46 7.16 -1.04
N LEU A 47 2.17 6.83 0.21
CA LEU A 47 1.04 5.97 0.57
C LEU A 47 -0.31 6.61 0.22
N ALA A 48 -0.49 7.90 0.51
CA ALA A 48 -1.70 8.65 0.13
C ALA A 48 -1.88 8.72 -1.39
N THR A 49 -0.79 8.92 -2.15
CA THR A 49 -0.81 8.92 -3.61
C THR A 49 -1.23 7.55 -4.17
N ARG A 50 -0.75 6.45 -3.57
CA ARG A 50 -1.20 5.11 -3.92
C ARG A 50 -2.68 4.91 -3.64
N CYS A 51 -3.16 5.31 -2.46
CA CYS A 51 -4.57 5.18 -2.10
C CYS A 51 -5.49 5.97 -3.05
N THR A 52 -5.14 7.22 -3.36
CA THR A 52 -5.92 8.04 -4.31
C THR A 52 -5.89 7.47 -5.74
N GLY A 53 -4.75 6.91 -6.17
CA GLY A 53 -4.65 6.20 -7.45
C GLY A 53 -5.56 4.96 -7.51
N ASN A 54 -5.55 4.15 -6.46
CA ASN A 54 -6.42 2.98 -6.34
C ASN A 54 -7.90 3.37 -6.34
N GLN A 55 -8.28 4.42 -5.61
CA GLN A 55 -9.65 4.92 -5.58
C GLN A 55 -10.13 5.37 -6.96
N ARG A 56 -9.27 6.06 -7.73
CA ARG A 56 -9.57 6.45 -9.11
C ARG A 56 -9.79 5.22 -10.00
N GLN A 57 -8.93 4.20 -9.90
CA GLN A 57 -9.09 2.96 -10.66
C GLN A 57 -10.43 2.28 -10.35
N ILE A 58 -10.83 2.22 -9.07
CA ILE A 58 -12.12 1.64 -8.69
C ILE A 58 -13.29 2.49 -9.21
N MET A 59 -13.22 3.82 -9.08
CA MET A 59 -14.29 4.69 -9.60
C MET A 59 -14.48 4.57 -11.10
N LEU A 60 -13.38 4.47 -11.87
CA LEU A 60 -13.45 4.23 -13.32
C LEU A 60 -14.09 2.86 -13.62
N ALA A 61 -13.75 1.83 -12.85
CA ALA A 61 -14.37 0.51 -12.99
C ALA A 61 -15.86 0.53 -12.66
N VAL A 62 -16.26 1.24 -11.60
CA VAL A 62 -17.69 1.42 -11.24
C VAL A 62 -18.44 2.15 -12.33
N PHE A 63 -17.89 3.25 -12.86
CA PHE A 63 -18.52 4.01 -13.94
C PHE A 63 -18.67 3.18 -15.21
N THR A 64 -17.65 2.40 -15.55
CA THR A 64 -17.71 1.48 -16.70
C THR A 64 -18.75 0.38 -16.47
N TYR A 65 -18.80 -0.18 -15.27
CA TYR A 65 -19.84 -1.14 -14.88
C TYR A 65 -21.25 -0.56 -15.04
N THR A 66 -21.49 0.68 -14.61
CA THR A 66 -22.82 1.29 -14.72
C THR A 66 -23.24 1.48 -16.17
N MET A 67 -22.31 1.79 -17.07
CA MET A 67 -22.61 1.90 -18.51
C MET A 67 -23.08 0.55 -19.09
N ASP A 68 -22.46 -0.55 -18.66
CA ASP A 68 -22.80 -1.89 -19.16
C ASP A 68 -24.03 -2.51 -18.46
N ASN A 69 -24.37 -2.04 -17.25
CA ASN A 69 -25.41 -2.61 -16.39
C ASN A 69 -26.63 -1.69 -16.21
N LYS A 70 -27.07 -1.01 -17.29
CA LYS A 70 -28.30 -0.18 -17.30
C LYS A 70 -28.33 0.90 -16.20
N GLU A 71 -27.17 1.50 -15.91
CA GLU A 71 -26.98 2.51 -14.86
C GLU A 71 -27.13 1.99 -13.41
N TRP A 72 -27.17 0.68 -13.22
CA TRP A 72 -27.15 0.09 -11.88
C TRP A 72 -25.75 0.12 -11.31
N PHE A 73 -25.64 0.53 -10.05
CA PHE A 73 -24.40 0.44 -9.30
C PHE A 73 -24.09 -1.03 -8.93
N PRO A 74 -22.79 -1.38 -8.82
CA PRO A 74 -22.41 -2.69 -8.36
C PRO A 74 -22.88 -2.91 -6.92
N ASN A 75 -23.34 -4.12 -6.64
CA ASN A 75 -23.87 -4.51 -5.35
C ASN A 75 -22.73 -4.65 -4.33
N THR A 76 -22.84 -3.94 -3.20
CA THR A 76 -21.86 -4.00 -2.11
C THR A 76 -22.24 -4.97 -0.99
N THR A 77 -23.43 -5.61 -1.06
CA THR A 77 -23.80 -6.68 -0.13
C THR A 77 -23.25 -8.02 -0.59
N PRO A 78 -22.42 -8.69 0.24
CA PRO A 78 -22.21 -10.11 0.07
C PRO A 78 -23.54 -10.82 0.36
N VAL A 79 -24.18 -11.36 -0.67
CA VAL A 79 -25.41 -12.18 -0.50
C VAL A 79 -25.00 -13.54 0.04
N HIS A 80 -24.72 -13.59 1.34
CA HIS A 80 -24.42 -14.83 2.07
C HIS A 80 -25.60 -15.81 2.09
N ALA A 81 -26.81 -15.33 1.75
CA ALA A 81 -28.04 -16.10 1.75
C ALA A 81 -28.07 -17.27 0.74
N LYS A 82 -27.16 -17.32 -0.24
CA LYS A 82 -27.16 -18.37 -1.28
C LYS A 82 -25.80 -19.01 -1.61
N ARG A 83 -24.74 -18.84 -0.80
CA ARG A 83 -23.35 -19.25 -1.16
C ARG A 83 -22.90 -18.73 -2.55
N LEU A 84 -23.53 -17.67 -3.05
CA LEU A 84 -23.20 -17.03 -4.32
C LEU A 84 -22.23 -15.92 -4.02
N TYR A 85 -20.94 -16.19 -4.20
CA TYR A 85 -19.89 -15.20 -4.00
C TYR A 85 -19.85 -14.16 -5.13
N ASP A 86 -20.53 -14.42 -6.25
CA ASP A 86 -20.48 -13.62 -7.50
C ASP A 86 -21.19 -12.26 -7.44
N THR A 87 -21.98 -11.97 -6.39
CA THR A 87 -22.73 -10.71 -6.29
C THR A 87 -21.99 -9.62 -5.50
N ASP A 88 -20.78 -9.89 -5.04
CA ASP A 88 -19.98 -8.90 -4.32
C ASP A 88 -19.30 -7.95 -5.31
N ILE A 89 -19.16 -6.68 -4.92
CA ILE A 89 -18.55 -5.62 -5.73
C ILE A 89 -17.19 -6.04 -6.31
N TYR A 90 -16.44 -6.85 -5.57
CA TYR A 90 -15.16 -7.40 -6.03
C TYR A 90 -15.29 -8.24 -7.31
N TYR A 91 -16.30 -9.12 -7.40
CA TYR A 91 -16.49 -10.00 -8.56
C TYR A 91 -17.15 -9.25 -9.72
N GLN A 92 -18.07 -8.34 -9.41
CA GLN A 92 -18.72 -7.50 -10.42
C GLN A 92 -17.73 -6.54 -11.09
N LEU A 93 -16.75 -6.02 -10.35
CA LEU A 93 -15.72 -5.13 -10.86
C LEU A 93 -14.45 -5.85 -11.32
N ALA A 94 -14.30 -7.15 -11.08
CA ALA A 94 -13.16 -7.94 -11.56
C ALA A 94 -12.87 -7.78 -13.06
N PRO A 95 -13.87 -7.87 -13.98
CA PRO A 95 -13.59 -7.71 -15.41
C PRO A 95 -13.14 -6.29 -15.79
N TYR A 96 -13.50 -5.28 -15.01
CA TYR A 96 -13.15 -3.87 -15.28
C TYR A 96 -11.82 -3.46 -14.64
N THR A 97 -11.45 -4.08 -13.54
CA THR A 97 -10.21 -3.79 -12.80
C THR A 97 -9.04 -4.70 -13.22
N GLY A 98 -9.34 -5.85 -13.83
CA GLY A 98 -8.35 -6.87 -14.17
C GLY A 98 -7.78 -7.60 -12.95
N ILE A 99 -8.42 -7.47 -11.78
CA ILE A 99 -7.93 -8.01 -10.51
C ILE A 99 -8.82 -9.17 -10.09
N GLU A 100 -8.21 -10.35 -9.98
CA GLU A 100 -8.93 -11.56 -9.58
C GLU A 100 -9.31 -11.53 -8.09
N PRO A 101 -10.62 -11.53 -7.74
CA PRO A 101 -11.05 -11.40 -6.36
C PRO A 101 -10.57 -12.54 -5.45
N ASN A 102 -10.56 -13.77 -5.97
CA ASN A 102 -10.19 -14.97 -5.22
C ASN A 102 -8.73 -14.97 -4.77
N GLN A 103 -7.85 -14.27 -5.49
CA GLN A 103 -6.45 -14.15 -5.14
C GLN A 103 -6.25 -13.24 -3.91
N TYR A 104 -7.12 -12.26 -3.70
CA TYR A 104 -6.89 -11.15 -2.76
C TYR A 104 -7.92 -11.04 -1.62
N ARG A 105 -9.11 -11.65 -1.76
CA ARG A 105 -10.21 -11.50 -0.79
C ARG A 105 -9.97 -12.22 0.55
N TYR A 106 -9.23 -13.33 0.53
CA TYR A 106 -9.07 -14.22 1.70
C TYR A 106 -7.66 -14.80 1.88
N LYS A 107 -6.66 -14.33 1.12
CA LYS A 107 -5.28 -14.78 1.26
C LYS A 107 -4.40 -13.63 1.73
N GLY A 108 -3.70 -13.82 2.84
CA GLY A 108 -2.65 -12.91 3.28
C GLY A 108 -3.10 -11.70 4.11
N SER A 109 -2.18 -10.74 4.21
CA SER A 109 -2.33 -9.50 4.96
C SER A 109 -3.29 -8.55 4.26
N TRP A 110 -3.88 -7.60 5.01
CA TRP A 110 -4.70 -6.53 4.44
C TRP A 110 -3.99 -5.76 3.32
N HIS A 111 -2.68 -5.61 3.44
CA HIS A 111 -1.83 -4.93 2.46
C HIS A 111 -1.71 -5.66 1.12
N ASP A 112 -2.05 -6.94 1.07
CA ASP A 112 -1.92 -7.75 -0.15
C ASP A 112 -3.11 -7.56 -1.10
N ARG A 113 -4.18 -6.85 -0.68
CA ARG A 113 -5.43 -6.75 -1.45
C ARG A 113 -5.40 -5.77 -2.63
N GLN A 114 -4.22 -5.40 -3.11
CA GLN A 114 -4.00 -4.48 -4.25
C GLN A 114 -4.87 -3.21 -4.16
N ILE A 115 -5.65 -2.89 -5.20
CA ILE A 115 -6.47 -1.67 -5.26
C ILE A 115 -7.56 -1.64 -4.19
N TRP A 116 -7.98 -2.81 -3.70
CA TRP A 116 -9.10 -2.95 -2.76
C TRP A 116 -8.75 -2.54 -1.32
N ALA A 117 -7.46 -2.39 -1.03
CA ALA A 117 -6.96 -1.89 0.25
C ALA A 117 -6.15 -0.61 0.04
N CYS A 118 -6.33 0.34 0.96
CA CYS A 118 -5.42 1.46 1.08
C CYS A 118 -4.27 1.04 1.98
N PRO A 119 -3.00 1.07 1.53
CA PRO A 119 -1.88 0.70 2.38
C PRO A 119 -1.65 1.66 3.56
N ALA A 120 -2.29 2.84 3.58
CA ALA A 120 -2.31 3.74 4.74
C ALA A 120 -3.43 3.42 5.75
N ASP A 121 -4.33 2.46 5.46
CA ASP A 121 -5.42 2.06 6.33
C ASP A 121 -4.92 1.13 7.44
N LEU A 122 -4.47 1.73 8.55
CA LEU A 122 -3.93 1.02 9.71
C LEU A 122 -5.04 0.39 10.58
N PHE A 123 -6.23 1.00 10.63
CA PHE A 123 -7.35 0.52 11.44
C PHE A 123 -7.75 -0.92 11.13
N ARG A 124 -7.64 -1.32 9.86
CA ARG A 124 -8.00 -2.67 9.41
C ARG A 124 -6.88 -3.69 9.54
N ALA A 125 -5.62 -3.26 9.53
CA ALA A 125 -4.47 -4.14 9.67
C ALA A 125 -4.36 -4.74 11.07
N GLU A 126 -4.80 -4.01 12.10
CA GLU A 126 -4.59 -4.42 13.50
C GLU A 126 -5.77 -5.21 14.09
N ASN A 127 -7.02 -4.97 13.68
CA ASN A 127 -8.18 -5.28 14.54
C ASN A 127 -9.38 -5.99 13.87
N TRP A 128 -9.18 -6.95 12.95
CA TRP A 128 -10.32 -7.76 12.46
C TRP A 128 -11.03 -8.54 13.57
N SER A 129 -10.34 -8.87 14.67
CA SER A 129 -10.88 -9.59 15.83
C SER A 129 -11.30 -8.71 17.01
N THR A 130 -10.87 -7.44 17.05
CA THR A 130 -10.92 -6.55 18.24
C THR A 130 -11.61 -5.20 17.96
N SER A 131 -12.13 -4.98 16.75
CA SER A 131 -12.90 -3.77 16.41
C SER A 131 -14.04 -3.52 17.43
N PRO A 132 -14.17 -2.30 17.99
CA PRO A 132 -15.30 -1.92 18.86
C PRO A 132 -16.66 -2.00 18.15
N TYR A 133 -16.66 -2.00 16.81
CA TYR A 133 -17.82 -2.29 15.97
C TYR A 133 -18.00 -3.80 15.73
N GLY A 134 -17.54 -4.61 16.69
CA GLY A 134 -17.32 -6.05 16.58
C GLY A 134 -18.51 -6.79 15.98
N ARG A 135 -18.21 -7.94 15.35
CA ARG A 135 -19.04 -9.04 14.74
C ARG A 135 -20.55 -8.84 14.41
N ALA A 136 -21.29 -7.98 15.08
CA ALA A 136 -22.66 -7.57 14.80
C ALA A 136 -22.79 -6.23 14.01
N GLY A 137 -21.71 -5.44 13.87
CA GLY A 137 -21.77 -4.10 13.24
C GLY A 137 -21.41 -4.02 11.76
N GLY A 138 -21.17 -5.15 11.09
CA GLY A 138 -20.63 -5.18 9.72
C GLY A 138 -19.18 -4.71 9.71
N ASN A 139 -18.25 -5.58 9.31
CA ASN A 139 -16.91 -5.11 9.02
C ASN A 139 -17.01 -4.02 7.94
N PRO A 140 -16.40 -2.83 8.07
CA PRO A 140 -16.30 -1.91 6.95
C PRO A 140 -15.61 -2.69 5.83
N SER A 141 -16.37 -3.10 4.83
CA SER A 141 -15.99 -4.25 3.99
C SER A 141 -14.94 -3.87 2.95
N GLY A 142 -14.57 -2.60 2.83
CA GLY A 142 -13.46 -2.11 2.00
C GLY A 142 -12.71 -0.96 2.65
N SER A 143 -11.47 -0.69 2.20
CA SER A 143 -10.89 0.65 2.34
C SER A 143 -11.70 1.63 1.46
N TYR A 144 -11.44 2.93 1.53
CA TYR A 144 -12.10 3.94 0.68
C TYR A 144 -13.60 4.15 0.94
N GLY A 145 -14.11 3.69 2.08
CA GLY A 145 -15.47 4.01 2.50
C GLY A 145 -16.56 3.38 1.62
N PHE A 146 -16.30 2.22 1.01
CA PHE A 146 -17.35 1.39 0.41
C PHE A 146 -18.34 0.99 1.50
N ASN A 147 -19.31 1.86 1.76
CA ASN A 147 -20.28 1.73 2.81
C ASN A 147 -21.22 0.57 2.47
N PHE A 148 -21.57 -0.19 3.50
CA PHE A 148 -22.65 -1.17 3.42
C PHE A 148 -23.97 -0.48 2.99
N TYR A 149 -24.16 0.80 3.30
CA TYR A 149 -25.35 1.59 2.93
C TYR A 149 -25.48 1.94 1.44
N MET A 150 -24.45 1.81 0.62
CA MET A 150 -24.63 1.91 -0.84
C MET A 150 -25.41 0.72 -1.42
N SER A 151 -25.62 -0.36 -0.63
CA SER A 151 -26.39 -1.54 -1.01
C SER A 151 -27.87 -1.49 -0.67
N SER A 152 -28.28 -0.65 0.29
CA SER A 152 -29.68 -0.46 0.57
C SER A 152 -30.19 0.50 -0.48
N GLY A 153 -30.77 -0.04 -1.56
CA GLY A 153 -31.50 0.72 -2.58
C GLY A 153 -32.73 1.43 -2.00
N GLN A 154 -32.53 2.28 -0.99
CA GLN A 154 -33.48 3.28 -0.59
C GLN A 154 -33.25 4.47 -1.53
N PRO A 155 -34.24 4.80 -2.38
CA PRO A 155 -34.22 6.07 -3.07
C PRO A 155 -34.21 7.21 -2.04
N ALA A 156 -33.56 8.32 -2.40
CA ALA A 156 -33.71 9.59 -1.69
C ALA A 156 -35.18 10.03 -1.65
#